data_AF-X1NFD5-F1
#
_entry.id   AF-X1NFD5-F1
#
_cell.length_a   1.000
_cell.length_b   1.000
_cell.length_c   1.000
_cell.angle_alpha   90.00
_cell.angle_beta   90.00
_cell.angle_gamma   90.00
#
_symmetry.space_group_name_H-M   'P 1'
#
loop_
_entity.id
_entity.type
_entity.pdbx_description
1 polymer ?
#
loop_
_entity_poly.entity_id
_entity_poly.type
_entity_poly.pdbx_seq_one_letter_code
_entity_poly.pdbx_strand_id
1 'polypeptide(L)'
;ISNTGVVSITGGAIENADVNALAAIEWSKMANLTAAHLLVGSSLNVPTDTEITGDVTISDAGVTAIGDGKIENDNVFSAAAIATSKLAGGWTHSEEVLYVDKGQETSAESGNRGDSYKAIQAAIDA
;
A
#
# COMPACT_ATOMS: atom_id res chain seq x y z
N ILE A 1 31.53 45.79 22.54
CA ILE A 1 30.30 45.39 21.81
C ILE A 1 29.26 45.07 22.88
N SER A 2 28.30 45.97 23.10
CA SER A 2 27.17 45.65 23.97
C SER A 2 26.20 44.81 23.15
N ASN A 3 26.17 43.51 23.39
CA ASN A 3 25.11 42.67 22.85
C ASN A 3 23.84 42.92 23.67
N THR A 4 23.22 44.09 23.47
CA THR A 4 21.78 44.23 23.77
C THR A 4 20.98 43.70 22.59
N GLY A 5 21.37 42.51 22.11
CA GLY A 5 20.55 41.75 21.19
C GLY A 5 19.16 41.59 21.79
N VAL A 6 18.16 41.64 20.93
CA VAL A 6 16.75 41.41 21.27
C VAL A 6 16.64 40.24 22.26
N VAL A 7 16.22 40.53 23.50
CA VAL A 7 16.13 39.52 24.58
C VAL A 7 15.03 38.49 24.31
N SER A 8 14.09 38.82 23.41
CA SER A 8 12.98 37.96 23.01
C SER A 8 12.52 38.28 21.59
N ILE A 9 12.50 37.26 20.72
CA ILE A 9 11.84 37.37 19.41
C ILE A 9 10.33 37.30 19.68
N THR A 10 9.58 38.30 19.21
CA THR A 10 8.11 38.27 19.30
C THR A 10 7.57 37.21 18.33
N GLY A 11 6.49 36.52 18.68
CA GLY A 11 5.85 35.55 17.78
C GLY A 11 5.53 36.15 16.41
N GLY A 12 5.90 35.46 15.33
CA GLY A 12 5.73 35.94 13.96
C GLY A 12 6.79 36.93 13.47
N ALA A 13 7.78 37.32 14.29
CA ALA A 13 8.84 38.24 13.87
C ALA A 13 9.91 37.59 12.95
N ILE A 14 9.85 36.27 12.76
CA ILE A 14 10.69 35.53 11.82
C ILE A 14 9.80 35.03 10.69
N GLU A 15 10.12 35.48 9.47
CA GLU A 15 9.48 35.05 8.24
C GLU A 15 10.44 34.17 7.42
N ASN A 16 9.92 33.54 6.35
CA ASN A 16 10.76 32.72 5.46
C ASN A 16 11.93 33.53 4.85
N ALA A 17 11.75 34.84 4.66
CA ALA A 17 12.80 35.71 4.13
C ALA A 17 14.00 35.88 5.07
N ASP A 18 13.79 35.71 6.39
CA ASP A 18 14.87 35.82 7.39
C ASP A 18 15.73 34.54 7.45
N VAL A 19 15.17 33.40 7.02
CA VAL A 19 15.89 32.13 6.97
C VAL A 19 16.72 32.07 5.69
N ASN A 20 18.03 32.24 5.83
CA ASN A 20 18.96 32.11 4.71
C ASN A 20 18.83 30.71 4.06
N ALA A 21 18.84 30.63 2.73
CA ALA A 21 18.78 29.37 2.00
C ALA A 21 19.92 28.38 2.34
N LEU A 22 21.04 28.87 2.87
CA LEU A 22 22.19 28.10 3.33
C LEU A 22 22.21 27.91 4.85
N ALA A 23 21.14 28.28 5.56
CA ALA A 23 21.07 28.09 7.00
C ALA A 23 21.17 26.60 7.35
N ALA A 24 22.14 26.25 8.21
CA ALA A 24 22.29 24.90 8.74
C ALA A 24 21.27 24.64 9.86
N ILE A 25 20.01 24.43 9.48
CA ILE A 25 18.96 24.02 10.39
C ILE A 25 19.09 22.51 10.62
N GLU A 26 19.79 22.14 11.69
CA GLU A 26 19.91 20.76 12.11
C GLU A 26 18.57 20.21 12.61
N TRP A 27 18.32 18.92 12.39
CA TRP A 27 17.11 18.23 12.86
C TRP A 27 16.89 18.36 14.37
N SER A 28 17.97 18.39 15.15
CA SER A 28 17.94 18.60 16.61
C SER A 28 17.38 19.96 17.03
N LYS A 29 17.26 20.92 16.10
CA LYS A 29 16.67 22.24 16.30
C LYS A 29 15.18 22.28 15.94
N MET A 30 14.66 21.23 15.31
CA MET A 30 13.23 21.05 15.05
C MET A 30 12.56 20.33 16.22
N ALA A 31 11.22 20.36 16.28
CA ALA A 31 10.49 19.50 17.21
C ALA A 31 10.70 18.03 16.83
N ASN A 32 10.85 17.17 17.85
CA ASN A 32 10.94 15.73 17.62
C ASN A 32 9.63 15.19 17.02
N LEU A 33 9.75 14.19 16.15
CA LEU A 33 8.62 13.39 15.69
C LEU A 33 8.43 12.17 16.57
N THR A 34 7.19 11.72 16.66
CA THR A 34 6.90 10.39 17.19
C THR A 34 7.43 9.32 16.22
N ALA A 35 7.80 8.14 16.74
CA ALA A 35 8.27 7.04 15.91
C ALA A 35 7.21 6.66 14.86
N ALA A 36 7.65 6.34 13.64
CA ALA A 36 6.76 6.00 12.51
C ALA A 36 5.77 7.11 12.07
N HIS A 37 6.05 8.37 12.38
CA HIS A 37 5.25 9.51 11.92
C HIS A 37 5.96 10.35 10.86
N LEU A 38 5.20 11.17 10.14
CA LEU A 38 5.71 12.14 9.16
C LEU A 38 5.11 13.52 9.41
N LEU A 39 5.81 14.56 8.92
CA LEU A 39 5.23 15.90 8.81
C LEU A 39 4.30 15.96 7.59
N VAL A 40 3.02 16.06 7.85
CA VAL A 40 1.97 16.17 6.82
C VAL A 40 1.29 17.53 6.93
N GLY A 41 0.88 18.10 5.80
CA GLY A 41 0.07 19.31 5.80
C GLY A 41 -1.31 19.02 6.39
N SER A 42 -1.70 19.75 7.43
CA SER A 42 -3.07 19.70 7.95
C SER A 42 -4.07 20.35 6.99
N SER A 43 -5.37 20.26 7.30
CA SER A 43 -6.43 21.00 6.58
C SER A 43 -6.24 22.52 6.62
N LEU A 44 -5.39 23.04 7.51
CA LEU A 44 -4.99 24.44 7.60
C LEU A 44 -3.69 24.75 6.86
N ASN A 45 -3.12 23.77 6.14
CA ASN A 45 -1.83 23.86 5.44
C ASN A 45 -0.62 24.12 6.35
N VAL A 46 -0.69 23.64 7.60
CA VAL A 46 0.43 23.72 8.56
C VAL A 46 1.05 22.34 8.76
N PRO A 47 2.39 22.20 8.73
CA PRO A 47 3.06 20.93 9.03
C PRO A 47 2.67 20.39 10.40
N THR A 48 2.23 19.13 10.45
CA THR A 48 1.75 18.46 11.66
C THR A 48 2.40 17.08 11.76
N ASP A 49 2.94 16.74 12.94
CA ASP A 49 3.40 15.39 13.26
C ASP A 49 2.20 14.42 13.22
N THR A 50 2.18 13.54 12.24
CA THR A 50 1.00 12.72 11.89
C THR A 50 1.37 11.25 11.79
N GLU A 51 0.62 10.41 12.49
CA GLU A 51 0.68 8.96 12.33
C GLU A 51 0.22 8.58 10.91
N ILE A 52 1.02 7.81 10.20
CA ILE A 52 0.62 7.30 8.88
C ILE A 52 -0.28 6.09 9.10
N THR A 53 -1.55 6.25 8.70
CA THR A 53 -2.59 5.23 8.81
C THR A 53 -3.27 5.03 7.45
N GLY A 54 -4.05 3.94 7.33
CA GLY A 54 -4.77 3.61 6.11
C GLY A 54 -4.17 2.39 5.42
N ASP A 55 -3.88 2.53 4.13
CA ASP A 55 -3.51 1.39 3.27
C ASP A 55 -2.04 1.00 3.38
N VAL A 56 -1.20 1.94 3.80
CA VAL A 56 0.24 1.74 3.98
C VAL A 56 0.59 1.98 5.44
N THR A 57 1.40 1.09 5.99
CA THR A 57 2.03 1.26 7.31
C THR A 57 3.49 1.64 7.12
N ILE A 58 4.06 2.35 8.10
CA ILE A 58 5.48 2.65 8.18
C ILE A 58 5.99 2.22 9.56
N SER A 59 7.19 1.66 9.64
CA SER A 59 7.86 1.37 10.91
C SER A 59 8.82 2.48 11.33
N ASP A 60 9.28 2.44 12.57
CA ASP A 60 10.33 3.32 13.09
C ASP A 60 11.68 3.17 12.39
N ALA A 61 11.92 2.02 11.76
CA ALA A 61 13.06 1.77 10.87
C ALA A 61 12.84 2.33 9.44
N GLY A 62 11.71 2.98 9.17
CA GLY A 62 11.36 3.53 7.86
C GLY A 62 10.93 2.47 6.83
N VAL A 63 10.62 1.25 7.27
CA VAL A 63 10.09 0.20 6.38
C VAL A 63 8.64 0.51 6.09
N THR A 64 8.26 0.52 4.82
CA THR A 64 6.86 0.63 4.40
C THR A 64 6.30 -0.73 4.03
N ALA A 65 5.04 -0.97 4.38
CA ALA A 65 4.30 -2.17 4.01
C ALA A 65 2.86 -1.81 3.63
N ILE A 66 2.24 -2.64 2.81
CA ILE A 66 0.79 -2.58 2.61
C ILE A 66 0.14 -3.17 3.86
N GLY A 67 -0.85 -2.48 4.41
CA GLY A 67 -1.56 -2.93 5.61
C GLY A 67 -2.35 -4.22 5.37
N ASP A 68 -2.67 -4.90 6.47
CA ASP A 68 -3.45 -6.14 6.41
C ASP A 68 -4.85 -5.89 5.84
N GLY A 69 -5.25 -6.72 4.88
CA GLY A 69 -6.56 -6.65 4.24
C GLY A 69 -6.77 -5.42 3.34
N LYS A 70 -5.72 -4.66 3.01
CA LYS A 70 -5.81 -3.43 2.22
C LYS A 70 -5.84 -3.64 0.71
N ILE A 71 -5.51 -4.83 0.24
CA ILE A 71 -5.66 -5.21 -1.16
C ILE A 71 -6.94 -6.01 -1.32
N GLU A 72 -7.91 -5.42 -2.00
CA GLU A 72 -9.17 -6.02 -2.41
C GLU A 72 -9.14 -6.35 -3.91
N ASN A 73 -10.15 -7.09 -4.39
CA ASN A 73 -10.24 -7.48 -5.79
C ASN A 73 -10.29 -6.27 -6.73
N ASP A 74 -10.94 -5.18 -6.32
CA ASP A 74 -11.08 -3.96 -7.12
C ASP A 74 -9.75 -3.19 -7.27
N ASN A 75 -8.78 -3.41 -6.37
CA ASN A 75 -7.45 -2.83 -6.51
C ASN A 75 -6.61 -3.57 -7.57
N VAL A 76 -6.98 -4.80 -7.92
CA VAL A 76 -6.30 -5.60 -8.93
C VAL A 76 -6.87 -5.27 -10.30
N PHE A 77 -6.08 -4.58 -11.11
CA PHE A 77 -6.47 -4.31 -12.49
C PHE A 77 -6.75 -5.63 -13.24
N SER A 78 -7.82 -5.69 -14.04
CA SER A 78 -8.24 -6.94 -14.70
C SER A 78 -7.20 -7.50 -15.68
N ALA A 79 -6.33 -6.65 -16.23
CA ALA A 79 -5.20 -7.05 -17.05
C ALA A 79 -3.86 -7.04 -16.29
N ALA A 80 -3.89 -7.04 -14.95
CA ALA A 80 -2.68 -7.14 -14.15
C ALA A 80 -1.97 -8.46 -14.43
N ALA A 81 -0.72 -8.37 -14.87
CA ALA A 81 0.15 -9.53 -15.04
C ALA A 81 0.69 -10.02 -13.69
N ILE A 82 -0.20 -10.56 -12.85
CA ILE A 82 0.19 -11.17 -11.58
C ILE A 82 0.77 -12.55 -11.88
N ALA A 83 2.10 -12.64 -11.82
CA ALA A 83 2.77 -13.93 -11.91
C ALA A 83 2.29 -14.84 -10.78
N THR A 84 1.82 -16.05 -11.13
CA THR A 84 1.32 -17.03 -10.15
C THR A 84 2.37 -17.41 -9.10
N SER A 85 3.65 -17.29 -9.43
CA SER A 85 4.77 -17.46 -8.48
C SER A 85 4.80 -16.44 -7.34
N LYS A 86 4.05 -15.34 -7.45
CA LYS A 86 3.91 -14.30 -6.41
C LYS A 86 2.69 -14.51 -5.52
N LEU A 87 1.81 -15.46 -5.83
CA LEU A 87 0.67 -15.81 -4.99
C LEU A 87 1.13 -16.88 -3.99
N ALA A 88 1.05 -16.58 -2.69
CA ALA A 88 1.44 -17.50 -1.62
C ALA A 88 0.51 -18.73 -1.63
N GLY A 89 0.99 -19.84 -2.18
CA GLY A 89 0.19 -21.03 -2.41
C GLY A 89 -0.48 -20.99 -3.77
N GLY A 90 0.29 -21.26 -4.84
CA GLY A 90 -0.24 -21.46 -6.17
C GLY A 90 -1.45 -22.39 -6.11
N TRP A 91 -2.62 -21.81 -6.40
CA TRP A 91 -3.97 -22.39 -6.34
C TRP A 91 -4.03 -23.89 -6.02
N THR A 92 -3.95 -24.25 -4.73
CA THR A 92 -4.15 -25.63 -4.29
C THR A 92 -5.65 -25.88 -4.16
N HIS A 93 -6.27 -26.51 -5.16
CA HIS A 93 -7.59 -27.11 -4.94
C HIS A 93 -7.40 -28.27 -3.99
N SER A 94 -7.81 -28.11 -2.73
CA SER A 94 -7.65 -29.13 -1.70
C SER A 94 -8.70 -30.24 -1.78
N GLU A 95 -9.79 -30.05 -2.53
CA GLU A 95 -10.74 -31.13 -2.84
C GLU A 95 -11.29 -30.97 -4.26
N GLU A 96 -11.17 -32.04 -5.03
CA GLU A 96 -11.85 -32.26 -6.30
C GLU A 96 -13.37 -32.36 -6.02
N VAL A 97 -14.07 -31.23 -5.90
CA VAL A 97 -15.54 -31.23 -6.02
C VAL A 97 -15.88 -30.81 -7.44
N LEU A 98 -16.05 -31.80 -8.32
CA LEU A 98 -16.65 -31.63 -9.63
C LEU A 98 -18.09 -31.15 -9.44
N TYR A 99 -18.34 -29.85 -9.60
CA TYR A 99 -19.67 -29.38 -9.94
C TYR A 99 -19.91 -29.82 -11.40
N VAL A 100 -20.62 -30.93 -11.59
CA VAL A 100 -21.16 -31.30 -12.90
C VAL A 100 -22.32 -30.36 -13.19
N ASP A 101 -22.02 -29.15 -13.68
CA ASP A 101 -23.07 -28.33 -14.31
C ASP A 101 -23.40 -28.99 -15.65
N LYS A 102 -24.55 -29.66 -15.71
CA LYS A 102 -25.05 -30.32 -16.93
C LYS A 102 -25.37 -29.30 -18.05
N GLY A 103 -25.15 -28.00 -17.84
CA GLY A 103 -25.57 -26.94 -18.76
C GLY A 103 -24.55 -25.85 -19.10
N GLN A 104 -23.28 -25.93 -18.69
CA GLN A 104 -22.27 -24.92 -19.05
C GLN A 104 -21.04 -25.56 -19.70
N GLU A 105 -20.51 -24.87 -20.71
CA GLU A 105 -19.33 -25.18 -21.56
C GLU A 105 -19.65 -25.74 -22.96
N THR A 106 -20.39 -24.95 -23.75
CA THR A 106 -20.29 -24.94 -25.22
C THR A 106 -19.17 -24.00 -25.67
N SER A 107 -17.91 -24.27 -25.32
CA SER A 107 -16.78 -23.69 -26.06
C SER A 107 -15.58 -24.60 -25.96
N ALA A 108 -15.30 -25.27 -27.08
CA ALA A 108 -14.10 -26.05 -27.27
C ALA A 108 -12.90 -25.11 -27.38
N GLU A 109 -12.18 -24.87 -26.29
CA GLU A 109 -10.79 -24.44 -26.35
C GLU A 109 -9.90 -25.57 -25.86
N SER A 110 -9.01 -26.01 -26.75
CA SER A 110 -8.02 -27.05 -26.51
C SER A 110 -7.08 -26.58 -25.41
N GLY A 111 -7.32 -27.07 -24.20
CA GLY A 111 -6.65 -26.58 -23.00
C GLY A 111 -7.08 -27.36 -21.78
N ASN A 112 -6.90 -28.69 -21.81
CA ASN A 112 -6.90 -29.64 -20.68
C ASN A 112 -8.21 -29.82 -19.89
N ARG A 113 -8.96 -28.75 -19.59
CA ARG A 113 -10.19 -28.78 -18.77
C ARG A 113 -11.39 -29.29 -19.59
N GLY A 114 -11.63 -28.75 -20.78
CA GLY A 114 -12.76 -29.14 -21.64
C GLY A 114 -12.75 -30.60 -22.11
N ASP A 115 -11.57 -31.15 -22.40
CA ASP A 115 -11.42 -32.54 -22.81
C ASP A 115 -11.58 -33.51 -21.63
N SER A 116 -11.14 -33.09 -20.43
CA SER A 116 -11.33 -33.85 -19.20
C SER A 116 -12.82 -33.95 -18.82
N TYR A 117 -13.60 -32.88 -18.98
CA TYR A 117 -15.04 -32.92 -18.75
C TYR A 117 -15.77 -33.85 -19.73
N LYS A 118 -15.38 -33.85 -21.02
CA LYS A 118 -15.97 -34.76 -22.03
C LYS A 118 -15.66 -36.23 -21.74
N ALA A 119 -14.42 -36.54 -21.36
CA ALA A 119 -14.02 -37.92 -21.04
C ALA A 119 -14.75 -38.46 -19.81
N ILE A 120 -14.95 -37.63 -18.79
CA ILE A 120 -15.68 -38.00 -17.58
C ILE A 120 -17.17 -38.18 -17.87
N GLN A 121 -17.79 -37.28 -18.65
CA GLN A 121 -19.19 -37.41 -19.05
C GLN A 121 -19.40 -38.69 -19.88
N ALA A 122 -18.51 -38.99 -20.83
CA ALA A 122 -18.57 -40.21 -21.62
C ALA A 122 -18.42 -41.49 -20.77
N ALA A 123 -17.65 -41.45 -19.67
CA ALA A 123 -17.50 -42.56 -18.75
C ALA A 123 -18.71 -42.73 -17.81
N ILE A 124 -19.43 -41.66 -17.50
CA ILE A 124 -20.67 -41.69 -16.71
C ILE A 124 -21.85 -42.19 -17.56
N ASP A 125 -21.87 -41.84 -18.85
CA ASP A 125 -22.93 -42.21 -19.77
C ASP A 125 -22.78 -43.64 -20.36
N ALA A 126 -21.66 -44.32 -20.09
CA ALA A 126 -21.34 -45.68 -20.53
C ALA A 126 -21.69 -46.74 -19.49
#